data_AF-A0A5M8PTX7-F1
#
_entry.id   AF-A0A5M8PTX7-F1
#
_cell.length_a   1.000
_cell.length_b   1.000
_cell.length_c   1.000
_cell.angle_alpha   90.00
_cell.angle_beta   90.00
_cell.angle_gamma   90.00
#
_symmetry.space_group_name_H-M   'P 1'
#
loop_
_entity.id
_entity.type
_entity.pdbx_description
1 polymer ?
#
loop_
_entity_poly.entity_id
_entity_poly.type
_entity_poly.pdbx_seq_one_letter_code
_entity_poly.pdbx_strand_id
1 'polypeptide(L)'
;MRLIHLLLGILLNVTTPTAASSIPRRSPVCANAPNTIAGTLLPQILSPRHNTKTILWCARHSKTYIILEMVQLVPGIAIATLIDETTALVLQHIRIAGDGVIPNGVATWHGTEGTIMETWNSNNHQTT
;
A
#
# COMPACT_ATOMS: atom_id res chain seq x y z
N MET A 1 1.54 13.14 -70.03
CA MET A 1 2.10 13.05 -68.66
C MET A 1 1.02 13.51 -67.68
N ARG A 2 0.43 12.59 -66.91
CA ARG A 2 -0.64 12.90 -65.95
C ARG A 2 -0.03 13.13 -64.56
N LEU A 3 -0.24 14.32 -64.02
CA LEU A 3 0.11 14.72 -62.66
C LEU A 3 -1.06 14.30 -61.74
N ILE A 4 -0.82 13.38 -60.79
CA ILE A 4 -1.80 12.95 -59.79
C ILE A 4 -1.40 13.58 -58.46
N HIS A 5 -2.20 14.55 -57.99
CA HIS A 5 -2.08 15.15 -56.67
C HIS A 5 -2.70 14.21 -55.62
N LEU A 6 -1.88 13.62 -54.75
CA LEU A 6 -2.33 12.97 -53.52
C LEU A 6 -2.25 14.00 -52.37
N LEU A 7 -3.40 14.51 -51.94
CA LEU A 7 -3.51 15.32 -50.72
C LEU A 7 -3.74 14.38 -49.53
N LEU A 8 -2.69 14.18 -48.73
CA LEU A 8 -2.72 13.41 -47.49
C LEU A 8 -3.17 14.33 -46.36
N GLY A 9 -4.43 14.20 -45.92
CA GLY A 9 -4.98 14.96 -44.80
C GLY A 9 -4.48 14.43 -43.46
N ILE A 10 -3.63 15.19 -42.77
CA ILE A 10 -3.16 14.89 -41.43
C ILE A 10 -4.23 15.37 -40.43
N LEU A 11 -4.91 14.43 -39.77
CA LEU A 11 -5.81 14.72 -38.65
C LEU A 11 -4.97 14.91 -37.38
N LEU A 12 -4.73 16.16 -37.00
CA LEU A 12 -4.13 16.54 -35.72
C LEU A 12 -5.20 16.45 -34.61
N ASN A 13 -5.17 15.37 -33.82
CA ASN A 13 -5.96 15.28 -32.60
C ASN A 13 -5.34 16.20 -31.54
N VAL A 14 -5.96 17.36 -31.32
CA VAL A 14 -5.60 18.28 -30.24
C VAL A 14 -6.22 17.77 -28.95
N THR A 15 -5.44 17.12 -28.10
CA THR A 15 -5.85 16.75 -26.75
C THR A 15 -5.86 18.01 -25.88
N THR A 16 -7.03 18.47 -25.47
CA THR A 16 -7.16 19.59 -24.53
C THR A 16 -6.67 19.17 -23.14
N PRO A 17 -5.89 20.00 -22.43
CA PRO A 17 -5.43 19.68 -21.08
C PRO A 17 -6.63 19.59 -20.14
N THR A 18 -6.85 18.41 -19.57
CA THR A 18 -7.85 18.19 -18.52
C THR A 18 -7.46 19.03 -17.30
N ALA A 19 -8.34 19.94 -16.88
CA ALA A 19 -8.13 20.74 -15.69
C ALA A 19 -7.89 19.84 -14.47
N ALA A 20 -6.78 20.06 -13.77
CA ALA A 20 -6.44 19.29 -12.58
C ALA A 20 -7.50 19.51 -11.50
N SER A 21 -8.21 18.45 -11.12
CA SER A 21 -9.11 18.48 -9.98
C SER A 21 -8.29 18.59 -8.69
N SER A 22 -8.37 19.74 -8.02
CA SER A 22 -7.80 19.91 -6.68
C SER A 22 -8.79 19.34 -5.66
N ILE A 23 -8.72 18.03 -5.45
CA ILE A 23 -9.39 17.41 -4.30
C ILE A 23 -8.62 17.88 -3.06
N PRO A 24 -9.24 18.59 -2.11
CA PRO A 24 -8.57 18.97 -0.87
C PRO A 24 -8.09 17.71 -0.17
N ARG A 25 -6.77 17.59 0.02
CA ARG A 25 -6.15 16.49 0.77
C ARG A 25 -6.75 16.51 2.18
N ARG A 26 -7.62 15.55 2.49
CA ARG A 26 -7.96 15.26 3.89
C ARG A 26 -6.65 14.82 4.53
N SER A 27 -6.14 15.58 5.51
CA SER A 27 -4.98 15.16 6.29
C SER A 27 -5.37 13.84 6.98
N PRO A 28 -4.77 12.70 6.61
CA PRO A 28 -5.18 11.43 7.19
C PRO A 28 -4.79 11.44 8.67
N VAL A 29 -5.75 11.15 9.55
CA VAL A 29 -5.50 11.05 10.99
C VAL A 29 -5.35 9.58 11.36
N CYS A 30 -4.38 9.28 12.23
CA CYS A 30 -4.11 7.93 12.70
C CYS A 30 -5.27 7.39 13.55
N ALA A 31 -5.82 6.23 13.22
CA ALA A 31 -6.89 5.59 13.98
C ALA A 31 -6.44 5.14 15.38
N ASN A 32 -5.15 4.82 15.55
CA ASN A 32 -4.53 4.48 16.83
C ASN A 32 -4.05 5.71 17.62
N ALA A 33 -4.17 6.92 17.05
CA ALA A 33 -3.80 8.19 17.67
C ALA A 33 -4.61 9.35 17.06
N PRO A 34 -5.86 9.56 17.54
CA PRO A 34 -6.87 10.41 16.89
C PRO A 34 -6.51 11.90 16.75
N ASN A 35 -5.43 12.36 17.40
CA ASN A 35 -4.94 13.73 17.32
C ASN A 35 -3.64 13.84 16.51
N THR A 36 -3.28 12.77 15.79
CA THR A 36 -1.99 12.65 15.11
C THR A 36 -2.20 12.51 13.60
N ILE A 37 -1.55 13.39 12.84
CA ILE A 37 -1.54 13.30 11.37
C ILE A 37 -0.61 12.17 10.95
N ALA A 38 -1.03 11.36 9.99
CA ALA A 38 -0.23 10.28 9.44
C ALA A 38 1.15 10.78 8.97
N GLY A 39 2.20 10.05 9.36
CA GLY A 39 3.60 10.42 9.06
C GLY A 39 4.24 11.37 10.07
N THR A 40 3.54 11.78 11.12
CA THR A 40 4.14 12.47 12.28
C THR A 40 4.62 11.48 13.34
N LEU A 41 5.64 11.85 14.12
CA LEU A 41 6.21 10.97 15.15
C LEU A 41 5.21 10.79 16.30
N LEU A 42 4.81 9.54 16.52
CA LEU A 42 3.83 9.19 17.55
C LEU A 42 4.45 9.05 18.95
N PRO A 43 3.90 9.74 19.97
CA PRO A 43 4.19 9.46 21.38
C PRO A 43 3.46 8.19 21.86
N GLN A 44 3.80 7.73 23.08
CA GLN A 44 3.53 6.38 23.60
C GLN A 44 2.05 5.99 23.81
N ILE A 45 1.09 6.90 23.63
CA ILE A 45 -0.32 6.67 24.00
C ILE A 45 -1.11 6.16 22.79
N LEU A 46 -1.57 4.90 22.86
CA LEU A 46 -2.47 4.31 21.87
C LEU A 46 -3.93 4.48 22.33
N SER A 47 -4.80 4.98 21.46
CA SER A 47 -6.25 5.02 21.73
C SER A 47 -6.96 3.78 21.14
N PRO A 48 -8.12 3.37 21.70
CA PRO A 48 -8.92 2.28 21.16
C PRO A 48 -9.35 2.50 19.69
N ARG A 49 -9.38 1.42 18.91
CA ARG A 49 -9.68 1.41 17.47
C ARG A 49 -11.12 1.84 17.19
N HIS A 50 -11.31 2.73 16.20
CA HIS A 50 -12.62 3.00 15.62
C HIS A 50 -13.02 1.90 14.61
N ASN A 51 -14.30 1.51 14.60
CA ASN A 51 -14.84 0.52 13.67
C ASN A 51 -15.13 1.15 12.30
N THR A 52 -14.10 1.29 11.46
CA THR A 52 -14.20 1.78 10.08
C THR A 52 -13.73 0.73 9.08
N LYS A 53 -14.26 0.77 7.84
CA LYS A 53 -13.84 -0.14 6.75
C LYS A 53 -12.38 0.04 6.35
N THR A 54 -11.91 1.28 6.39
CA THR A 54 -10.51 1.64 6.15
C THR A 54 -9.92 2.17 7.45
N ILE A 55 -8.77 1.64 7.85
CA ILE A 55 -8.09 1.99 9.09
C ILE A 55 -6.68 2.42 8.76
N LEU A 56 -6.37 3.68 9.05
CA LEU A 56 -5.01 4.17 8.96
C LEU A 56 -4.33 3.97 10.32
N TRP A 57 -3.28 3.17 10.37
CA TRP A 57 -2.54 2.88 11.58
C TRP A 57 -1.12 3.42 11.46
N CYS A 58 -0.71 4.27 12.39
CA CYS A 58 0.61 4.90 12.36
C CYS A 58 1.59 4.12 13.22
N ALA A 59 2.79 3.88 12.69
CA ALA A 59 3.86 3.21 13.40
C ALA A 59 4.48 4.15 14.45
N ARG A 60 4.80 3.60 15.62
CA ARG A 60 5.42 4.38 16.70
C ARG A 60 6.84 4.79 16.29
N HIS A 61 7.24 6.01 16.68
CA HIS A 61 8.58 6.57 16.43
C HIS A 61 9.03 6.51 14.95
N SER A 62 8.09 6.46 14.01
CA SER A 62 8.37 6.38 12.59
C SER A 62 7.43 7.29 11.81
N LYS A 63 7.84 7.63 10.59
CA LYS A 63 6.98 8.28 9.60
C LYS A 63 6.16 7.26 8.78
N THR A 64 6.31 5.97 9.08
CA THR A 64 5.59 4.87 8.44
C THR A 64 4.18 4.73 9.02
N TYR A 65 3.23 4.42 8.16
CA TYR A 65 1.87 4.05 8.53
C TYR A 65 1.37 2.97 7.57
N ILE A 66 0.40 2.19 8.01
CA ILE A 66 -0.30 1.19 7.19
C ILE A 66 -1.75 1.64 7.02
N ILE A 67 -2.33 1.35 5.85
CA ILE A 67 -3.75 1.53 5.60
C ILE A 67 -4.33 0.12 5.43
N LEU A 68 -5.23 -0.25 6.32
CA LEU A 68 -5.92 -1.54 6.32
C LEU A 68 -7.30 -1.34 5.72
N GLU A 69 -7.62 -2.08 4.66
CA GLU A 69 -8.98 -2.16 4.12
C GLU A 69 -9.58 -3.53 4.48
N MET A 70 -10.63 -3.50 5.29
CA MET A 70 -11.31 -4.71 5.73
C MET A 70 -12.31 -5.16 4.66
N VAL A 71 -11.95 -6.17 3.87
CA VAL A 71 -12.80 -6.68 2.78
C VAL A 71 -13.77 -7.77 3.21
N GLN A 72 -13.38 -8.61 4.18
CA GLN A 72 -14.18 -9.75 4.64
C GLN A 72 -13.91 -10.04 6.12
N LEU A 73 -14.92 -10.56 6.81
CA LEU A 73 -14.79 -11.11 8.15
C LEU A 73 -14.14 -12.50 8.08
N VAL A 74 -13.05 -12.66 8.82
CA VAL A 74 -12.26 -13.89 8.91
C VAL A 74 -12.04 -14.25 10.38
N PRO A 75 -11.84 -15.54 10.72
CA PRO A 75 -11.53 -15.95 12.07
C PRO A 75 -10.26 -15.23 12.59
N GLY A 76 -10.40 -14.48 13.68
CA GLY A 76 -9.30 -13.66 14.20
C GLY A 76 -8.05 -14.47 14.57
N ILE A 77 -8.23 -15.71 15.04
CA ILE A 77 -7.12 -16.60 15.39
C ILE A 77 -6.27 -16.97 14.17
N ALA A 78 -6.88 -17.27 13.03
CA ALA A 78 -6.16 -17.64 11.82
C ALA A 78 -5.29 -16.49 11.31
N ILE A 79 -5.80 -15.25 11.36
CA ILE A 79 -5.03 -14.05 10.97
C ILE A 79 -3.91 -13.76 11.97
N ALA A 80 -4.16 -13.90 13.28
CA ALA A 80 -3.12 -13.70 14.28
C ALA A 80 -1.96 -14.69 14.08
N THR A 81 -2.27 -15.98 13.87
CA THR A 81 -1.27 -17.01 13.58
C THR A 81 -0.49 -16.72 12.30
N LEU A 82 -1.17 -16.35 11.21
CA LEU A 82 -0.51 -15.99 9.94
C LEU A 82 0.47 -14.80 10.12
N ILE A 83 0.06 -13.77 10.87
CA ILE A 83 0.90 -12.60 11.14
C ILE A 83 2.12 -12.98 11.99
N ASP A 84 1.94 -13.80 13.02
CA ASP A 84 3.04 -14.25 13.89
C ASP A 84 4.06 -15.10 13.11
N GLU A 85 3.58 -16.06 12.32
CA GLU A 85 4.40 -16.92 11.46
C GLU A 85 5.18 -16.08 10.44
N THR A 86 4.50 -15.14 9.76
CA THR A 86 5.15 -14.31 8.75
C THR A 86 6.15 -13.34 9.38
N THR A 87 5.84 -12.78 10.55
CA THR A 87 6.77 -11.92 11.30
C THR A 87 8.03 -12.67 11.69
N ALA A 88 7.89 -13.91 12.19
CA ALA A 88 9.04 -14.75 12.55
C ALA A 88 9.93 -15.04 11.32
N LEU A 89 9.32 -15.35 10.18
CA LEU A 89 10.04 -15.60 8.93
C LEU A 89 10.79 -14.35 8.43
N VAL A 90 10.15 -13.19 8.43
CA VAL A 90 10.77 -11.92 8.02
C VAL A 90 11.95 -11.57 8.94
N LEU A 91 11.76 -11.67 10.26
CA LEU A 91 12.84 -11.40 11.22
C LEU A 91 14.02 -12.38 11.07
N GLN A 92 13.73 -13.64 10.78
CA GLN A 92 14.78 -14.64 10.53
C GLN A 92 15.53 -14.35 9.23
N HIS A 93 14.82 -13.94 8.16
CA HIS A 93 15.45 -13.52 6.92
C HIS A 93 16.38 -12.32 7.13
N ILE A 94 15.89 -11.27 7.77
CA ILE A 94 16.69 -10.07 8.09
C ILE A 94 17.93 -10.43 8.91
N ARG A 95 17.81 -11.39 9.85
CA ARG A 95 18.95 -11.84 10.66
C ARG A 95 20.03 -12.56 9.84
N ILE A 96 19.64 -13.40 8.88
CA ILE A 96 20.57 -14.24 8.11
C ILE A 96 21.14 -13.47 6.90
N ALA A 97 20.27 -12.81 6.15
CA ALA A 97 20.58 -12.22 4.85
C ALA A 97 20.65 -10.68 4.88
N GLY A 98 20.17 -10.05 5.96
CA GLY A 98 20.00 -8.60 6.04
C GLY A 98 18.64 -8.12 5.51
N ASP A 99 18.40 -6.83 5.67
CA ASP A 99 17.30 -6.14 4.99
C ASP A 99 17.70 -5.88 3.53
N GLY A 100 16.82 -6.18 2.58
CA GLY A 100 17.18 -6.20 1.18
C GLY A 100 15.97 -6.37 0.27
N VAL A 101 16.20 -6.25 -1.03
CA VAL A 101 15.12 -6.26 -2.03
C VAL A 101 14.53 -7.65 -2.17
N ILE A 102 13.21 -7.78 -2.09
CA ILE A 102 12.50 -9.01 -2.45
C ILE A 102 12.63 -9.22 -3.96
N PRO A 103 13.23 -10.34 -4.42
CA PRO A 103 13.34 -10.65 -5.85
C PRO A 103 11.96 -10.67 -6.51
N ASN A 104 11.85 -10.06 -7.69
CA ASN A 104 10.59 -9.87 -8.42
C ASN A 104 9.54 -9.01 -7.69
N GLY A 105 9.85 -8.44 -6.52
CA GLY A 105 8.99 -7.54 -5.78
C GLY A 105 7.72 -8.18 -5.22
N VAL A 106 7.64 -9.51 -5.18
CA VAL A 106 6.49 -10.30 -4.70
C VAL A 106 6.97 -11.38 -3.74
N ALA A 107 6.29 -11.55 -2.61
CA ALA A 107 6.48 -12.67 -1.70
C ALA A 107 5.13 -13.25 -1.27
N THR A 108 5.08 -14.58 -1.17
CA THR A 108 3.89 -15.34 -0.80
C THR A 108 4.23 -16.28 0.34
N TRP A 109 3.42 -16.26 1.40
CA TRP A 109 3.52 -17.14 2.55
C TRP A 109 2.21 -17.87 2.74
N HIS A 110 2.28 -19.19 2.81
CA HIS A 110 1.14 -20.04 3.11
C HIS A 110 1.09 -20.27 4.61
N GLY A 111 0.06 -19.71 5.25
CA GLY A 111 -0.22 -19.96 6.66
C GLY A 111 -1.05 -21.21 6.86
N THR A 112 -1.51 -21.37 8.10
CA THR A 112 -2.46 -22.42 8.48
C THR A 112 -3.89 -22.06 8.07
N GLU A 113 -4.81 -23.03 8.13
CA GLU A 113 -6.25 -22.82 7.90
C GLU A 113 -6.59 -22.20 6.53
N GLY A 114 -5.79 -22.50 5.50
CA GLY A 114 -5.99 -21.99 4.14
C GLY A 114 -5.72 -20.49 3.99
N THR A 115 -5.04 -19.87 4.96
CA THR A 115 -4.65 -18.47 4.87
C THR A 115 -3.39 -18.28 4.04
N ILE A 116 -3.33 -17.17 3.31
CA ILE A 116 -2.18 -16.79 2.47
C ILE A 116 -1.89 -15.33 2.76
N MET A 117 -0.63 -15.01 3.04
CA MET A 117 -0.13 -13.64 3.04
C MET A 117 0.65 -13.41 1.75
N GLU A 118 0.30 -12.35 1.04
CA GLU A 118 1.02 -11.91 -0.15
C GLU A 118 1.46 -10.47 0.04
N THR A 119 2.68 -10.17 -0.35
CA THR A 119 3.17 -8.81 -0.50
C THR A 119 3.60 -8.61 -1.93
N TRP A 120 3.31 -7.44 -2.46
CA TRP A 120 3.78 -7.05 -3.78
C TRP A 120 4.06 -5.56 -3.82
N ASN A 121 4.86 -5.16 -4.80
CA ASN A 121 5.17 -3.78 -5.09
C ASN A 121 3.90 -2.95 -5.33
N SER A 122 3.71 -1.89 -4.55
CA SER A 122 2.71 -0.86 -4.84
C SER A 122 3.35 0.27 -5.65
N ASN A 123 2.91 0.45 -6.90
CA ASN A 123 3.25 1.61 -7.74
C ASN A 123 4.74 1.79 -8.08
N ASN A 124 5.43 0.70 -8.44
CA ASN A 124 6.82 0.75 -8.91
C ASN A 124 7.84 1.22 -7.83
N HIS A 125 7.50 1.00 -6.56
CA HIS A 125 8.41 1.17 -5.44
C HIS A 125 9.17 -0.13 -5.15
N GLN A 126 10.30 -0.06 -4.47
CA GLN A 126 11.03 -1.26 -4.09
C GLN A 126 10.32 -1.95 -2.91
N THR A 127 10.06 -3.26 -3.04
CA THR A 127 9.64 -4.11 -1.91
C THR A 127 10.88 -4.72 -1.29
N THR A 128 10.99 -4.61 0.04
CA THR A 128 12.08 -5.15 0.86
C THR A 128 11.51 -6.01 1.97
#